data_AF-A0A4Y2EJ43-F1
#
_entry.id   AF-A0A4Y2EJ43-F1
#
_cell.length_a   1.000
_cell.length_b   1.000
_cell.length_c   1.000
_cell.angle_alpha   90.00
_cell.angle_beta   90.00
_cell.angle_gamma   90.00
#
_symmetry.space_group_name_H-M   'P 1'
#
loop_
_entity.id
_entity.type
_entity.pdbx_description
1 polymer ?
#
loop_
_entity_poly.entity_id
_entity_poly.type
_entity_poly.pdbx_seq_one_letter_code
_entity_poly.pdbx_strand_id
1 'polypeptide(L)'
;MKIVPLYRAFTLMDDEPGSTYLERITPESGSSLDISNSIYEHVTTALLDDFSNIIVLECDGTVVNTGVLNSVIRRLELKLQRPIQWIICLLHFKELPLRHLFEYIDGKSSIPTSYTGGIGRNLKGCEKLPLVSFNSIEFDLPGIDPTNLCCDQKYLSDICIPISSGVCSSDLAKRQPARSIWPAG
;
A
#
# COMPACT_ATOMS: atom_id res chain seq x y z
N MET A 1 14.24 1.65 -15.78
CA MET A 1 12.99 2.40 -16.02
C MET A 1 12.63 3.02 -14.69
N LYS A 2 12.46 4.36 -14.58
CA LYS A 2 12.15 5.01 -13.31
C LYS A 2 10.65 4.97 -13.05
N ILE A 3 10.22 4.34 -11.96
CA ILE A 3 8.83 4.23 -11.49
C ILE A 3 8.71 5.06 -10.20
N VAL A 4 7.62 5.81 -10.10
CA VAL A 4 7.35 6.69 -8.96
C VAL A 4 6.06 6.24 -8.25
N PRO A 5 6.10 5.49 -7.14
CA PRO A 5 4.94 5.19 -6.31
C PRO A 5 4.43 6.36 -5.46
N LEU A 6 3.12 6.62 -5.57
CA LEU A 6 2.34 7.45 -4.68
C LEU A 6 1.55 6.59 -3.70
N TYR A 7 2.00 6.61 -2.45
CA TYR A 7 1.13 6.39 -1.30
C TYR A 7 1.05 7.72 -0.53
N ARG A 8 0.19 7.81 0.50
CA ARG A 8 0.01 9.00 1.38
C ARG A 8 1.28 9.55 2.06
N ALA A 9 2.43 9.00 1.69
CA ALA A 9 3.78 9.44 1.79
C ALA A 9 4.45 8.92 0.51
N PHE A 10 4.97 9.80 -0.34
CA PHE A 10 5.56 9.42 -1.62
C PHE A 10 6.64 8.37 -1.38
N THR A 11 6.70 7.32 -2.19
CA THR A 11 7.74 6.29 -2.07
C THR A 11 8.19 6.03 -3.48
N LEU A 12 9.35 6.56 -3.89
CA LEU A 12 9.91 6.32 -5.21
C LEU A 12 10.55 4.91 -5.23
N MET A 13 9.84 3.87 -5.65
CA MET A 13 10.34 2.53 -5.94
C MET A 13 10.25 2.29 -7.44
N ASP A 14 11.36 1.94 -8.06
CA ASP A 14 11.29 0.99 -9.16
C ASP A 14 10.73 -0.32 -8.54
N ASP A 15 9.84 -1.09 -9.16
CA ASP A 15 9.57 -2.46 -8.68
C ASP A 15 9.74 -3.45 -9.82
N GLU A 16 11.00 -3.49 -10.24
CA GLU A 16 11.66 -4.63 -10.88
C GLU A 16 12.87 -5.00 -10.01
N PRO A 17 13.40 -6.24 -10.10
CA PRO A 17 14.62 -6.61 -9.40
C PRO A 17 15.75 -5.61 -9.67
N GLY A 18 16.23 -4.90 -8.63
CA GLY A 18 17.30 -3.89 -8.75
C GLY A 18 16.85 -2.43 -8.53
N SER A 19 15.66 -2.22 -7.98
CA SER A 19 15.14 -0.89 -7.69
C SER A 19 15.75 -0.17 -6.49
N THR A 20 15.75 1.17 -6.55
CA THR A 20 16.24 2.02 -5.44
C THR A 20 15.11 2.87 -4.88
N TYR A 21 14.88 2.76 -3.58
CA TYR A 21 14.05 3.71 -2.85
C TYR A 21 14.72 5.09 -2.85
N LEU A 22 14.06 6.13 -3.36
CA LEU A 22 14.64 7.48 -3.37
C LEU A 22 14.38 8.20 -2.04
N GLU A 23 13.15 8.65 -1.78
CA GLU A 23 12.82 9.35 -0.54
C GLU A 23 11.30 9.40 -0.28
N ARG A 24 10.93 9.73 0.97
CA ARG A 24 9.58 10.09 1.39
C ARG A 24 9.38 11.59 1.39
N ILE A 25 8.39 12.06 0.64
CA ILE A 25 7.96 13.47 0.66
C ILE A 25 6.67 13.58 1.49
N THR A 26 6.46 14.73 2.13
CA THR A 26 5.20 15.06 2.81
C THR A 26 4.62 16.32 2.18
N PRO A 27 3.50 16.23 1.46
CA PRO A 27 2.89 17.41 0.83
C PRO A 27 2.21 18.28 1.89
N GLU A 28 2.00 19.56 1.58
CA GLU A 28 1.31 20.51 2.47
C GLU A 28 -0.12 20.04 2.80
N SER A 29 -0.80 19.45 1.82
CA SER A 29 -2.12 18.85 2.02
C SER A 29 -2.34 17.61 1.16
N GLY A 30 -3.46 16.92 1.39
CA GLY A 30 -3.91 15.80 0.56
C GLY A 30 -4.58 16.22 -0.76
N SER A 31 -4.51 17.51 -1.14
CA SER A 31 -5.04 17.99 -2.41
C SER A 31 -4.16 17.52 -3.56
N SER A 32 -4.78 17.23 -4.72
CA SER A 32 -4.04 16.85 -5.91
C SER A 32 -3.07 17.91 -6.41
N LEU A 33 -3.35 19.19 -6.12
CA LEU A 33 -2.46 20.30 -6.47
C LEU A 33 -1.16 20.22 -5.67
N ASP A 34 -1.27 20.17 -4.34
CA ASP A 34 -0.12 20.19 -3.44
C ASP A 34 0.71 18.93 -3.63
N ILE A 35 0.05 17.78 -3.77
CA ILE A 35 0.71 16.51 -4.09
C ILE A 35 1.49 16.63 -5.42
N SER A 36 0.87 17.14 -6.49
CA SER A 36 1.55 17.25 -7.79
C SER A 36 2.73 18.24 -7.78
N ASN A 37 2.64 19.32 -7.01
CA ASN A 37 3.72 20.29 -6.89
C ASN A 37 4.88 19.71 -6.07
N SER A 38 4.60 19.01 -4.96
CA SER A 38 5.63 18.35 -4.16
C SER A 38 6.42 17.30 -4.96
N ILE A 39 5.77 16.51 -5.81
CA ILE A 39 6.48 15.56 -6.70
C ILE A 39 7.39 16.32 -7.65
N TYR A 40 6.85 17.32 -8.34
CA TYR A 40 7.58 18.09 -9.33
C TYR A 40 8.83 18.72 -8.71
N GLU A 41 8.66 19.45 -7.61
CA GLU A 41 9.75 20.14 -6.91
C GLU A 41 10.80 19.16 -6.39
N HIS A 42 10.40 18.01 -5.88
CA HIS A 42 11.33 17.00 -5.39
C HIS A 42 12.18 16.41 -6.52
N VAL A 43 11.56 16.05 -7.65
CA VAL A 43 12.30 15.50 -8.80
C VAL A 43 13.27 16.52 -9.38
N THR A 44 12.82 17.77 -9.56
CA THR A 44 13.67 18.81 -10.17
C THR A 44 14.76 19.32 -9.22
N THR A 45 14.49 19.38 -7.92
CA THR A 45 15.35 20.08 -6.95
C THR A 45 16.15 19.11 -6.10
N ALA A 46 15.53 18.09 -5.53
CA ALA A 46 16.18 17.19 -4.60
C ALA A 46 16.94 16.07 -5.33
N LEU A 47 16.34 15.51 -6.38
CA LEU A 47 16.98 14.48 -7.20
C LEU A 47 17.88 15.06 -8.30
N LEU A 48 17.82 16.38 -8.52
CA LEU A 48 18.51 17.09 -9.60
C LEU A 48 18.31 16.41 -10.96
N ASP A 49 17.13 15.82 -11.17
CA ASP A 49 16.77 15.11 -12.40
C ASP A 49 15.80 15.94 -13.21
N ASP A 50 15.80 15.73 -14.52
CA ASP A 50 14.80 16.34 -15.38
C ASP A 50 13.46 15.61 -15.17
N PHE A 51 12.45 16.35 -14.76
CA PHE A 51 11.09 15.86 -14.64
C PHE A 51 10.60 15.21 -15.95
N SER A 52 11.10 15.68 -17.10
CA SER A 52 10.82 15.12 -18.41
C SER A 52 11.18 13.63 -18.55
N ASN A 53 12.04 13.10 -17.68
CA ASN A 53 12.47 11.70 -17.68
C ASN A 53 11.46 10.73 -17.05
N ILE A 54 10.34 11.19 -16.47
CA ILE A 54 9.35 10.32 -15.82
C ILE A 54 8.52 9.55 -16.85
N ILE A 55 8.80 8.27 -17.04
CA ILE A 55 8.08 7.43 -18.01
C ILE A 55 6.84 6.80 -17.38
N VAL A 56 6.98 6.34 -16.13
CA VAL A 56 5.96 5.56 -15.43
C VAL A 56 5.69 6.14 -14.04
N LEU A 57 4.42 6.22 -13.67
CA LEU A 57 3.96 6.66 -12.37
C LEU A 57 3.09 5.56 -11.77
N GLU A 58 3.46 5.10 -10.58
CA GLU A 58 2.70 4.16 -9.80
C GLU A 58 1.90 4.92 -8.73
N CYS A 59 0.64 4.57 -8.48
CA CYS A 59 -0.12 5.19 -7.41
C CYS A 59 -1.28 4.34 -6.93
N ASP A 60 -1.86 4.69 -5.79
CA ASP A 60 -3.17 4.17 -5.42
C ASP A 60 -4.26 4.57 -6.43
N GLY A 61 -5.32 3.76 -6.52
CA GLY A 61 -6.46 4.00 -7.41
C GLY A 61 -7.44 5.06 -6.91
N THR A 62 -7.03 5.98 -6.04
CA THR A 62 -7.96 6.99 -5.50
C THR A 62 -8.31 8.05 -6.55
N VAL A 63 -9.46 8.70 -6.38
CA VAL A 63 -9.93 9.79 -7.27
C VAL A 63 -8.95 10.97 -7.27
N VAL A 64 -8.26 11.23 -6.15
CA VAL A 64 -7.25 12.30 -6.06
C VAL A 64 -6.10 12.05 -7.02
N ASN A 65 -5.65 10.80 -7.14
CA ASN A 65 -4.53 10.41 -7.99
C ASN A 65 -4.95 10.18 -9.44
N THR A 66 -6.09 9.54 -9.68
CA THR A 66 -6.51 9.01 -11.00
C THR A 66 -7.71 9.70 -11.64
N GLY A 67 -8.34 10.66 -10.95
CA GLY A 67 -9.52 11.36 -11.44
C GLY A 67 -9.33 12.02 -12.82
N VAL A 68 -10.42 12.14 -13.58
CA VAL A 68 -10.39 12.70 -14.95
C VAL A 68 -9.94 14.17 -14.95
N LEU A 69 -10.36 14.93 -13.94
CA LEU A 69 -10.09 16.35 -13.81
C LEU A 69 -9.24 16.61 -12.57
N ASN A 70 -8.24 17.47 -12.73
CA ASN A 70 -7.41 17.97 -11.64
C ASN A 70 -6.74 16.90 -10.78
N SER A 71 -6.65 15.65 -11.21
CA SER A 71 -5.93 14.61 -10.48
C SER A 71 -4.43 14.87 -10.49
N VAL A 72 -3.72 14.18 -9.60
CA VAL A 72 -2.26 14.26 -9.54
C VAL A 72 -1.66 13.89 -10.89
N ILE A 73 -2.04 12.74 -11.45
CA ILE A 73 -1.57 12.29 -12.77
C ILE A 73 -1.85 13.36 -13.83
N ARG A 74 -3.10 13.85 -13.92
CA ARG A 74 -3.48 14.84 -14.93
C ARG A 74 -2.65 16.12 -14.81
N ARG A 75 -2.37 16.57 -13.60
CA ARG A 75 -1.55 17.77 -13.34
C ARG A 75 -0.09 17.56 -13.77
N LEU A 76 0.47 16.38 -13.50
CA LEU A 76 1.84 16.05 -13.91
C LEU A 76 1.95 15.92 -15.44
N GLU A 77 0.99 15.27 -16.09
CA GLU A 77 0.92 15.17 -17.56
C GLU A 77 0.85 16.55 -18.24
N LEU A 78 0.06 17.47 -17.68
CA LEU A 78 -0.01 18.85 -18.16
C LEU A 78 1.31 19.60 -17.99
N LYS A 79 2.05 19.36 -16.90
CA LYS A 79 3.41 19.91 -16.72
C LYS A 79 4.42 19.30 -17.70
N LEU A 80 4.31 17.99 -17.98
CA LEU A 80 5.17 17.26 -18.93
C LEU A 80 4.83 17.51 -20.40
N GLN A 81 3.63 18.01 -20.68
CA GLN A 81 3.08 18.11 -22.04
C GLN A 81 3.04 16.77 -22.79
N ARG A 82 2.90 15.66 -22.05
CA ARG A 82 2.73 14.31 -22.61
C ARG A 82 2.02 13.37 -21.62
N PRO A 83 1.37 12.30 -22.11
CA PRO A 83 0.85 11.26 -21.24
C PRO A 83 1.98 10.54 -20.48
N ILE A 84 1.64 10.06 -19.28
CA ILE A 84 2.50 9.21 -18.45
C ILE A 84 1.91 7.79 -18.50
N GLN A 85 2.73 6.74 -18.44
CA GLN A 85 2.23 5.39 -18.27
C GLN A 85 1.86 5.16 -16.79
N TRP A 86 0.68 4.62 -16.52
CA TRP A 86 0.20 4.43 -15.15
C TRP A 86 0.34 2.97 -14.71
N ILE A 87 0.81 2.76 -13.50
CA ILE A 87 0.70 1.50 -12.77
C ILE A 87 -0.21 1.76 -11.57
N ILE A 88 -1.46 1.31 -11.64
CA ILE A 88 -2.41 1.56 -10.57
C ILE A 88 -2.40 0.38 -9.60
N CYS A 89 -2.18 0.69 -8.33
CA CYS A 89 -2.23 -0.31 -7.27
C CYS A 89 -3.62 -0.95 -7.21
N LEU A 90 -3.66 -2.26 -7.49
CA LEU A 90 -4.88 -3.07 -7.44
C LEU A 90 -5.38 -3.33 -6.01
N LEU A 91 -4.61 -2.95 -4.98
CA LEU A 91 -5.00 -3.15 -3.59
C LEU A 91 -6.32 -2.40 -3.29
N HIS A 92 -6.46 -1.16 -3.76
CA HIS A 92 -7.71 -0.40 -3.60
C HIS A 92 -8.89 -1.05 -4.34
N PHE A 93 -8.64 -1.67 -5.50
CA PHE A 93 -9.68 -2.40 -6.22
C PHE A 93 -10.15 -3.65 -5.47
N LYS A 94 -9.23 -4.35 -4.77
CA LYS A 94 -9.57 -5.49 -3.91
C LYS A 94 -10.19 -5.07 -2.57
N GLU A 95 -9.80 -3.91 -2.05
CA GLU A 95 -10.37 -3.36 -0.82
C GLU A 95 -11.84 -2.98 -1.00
N LEU A 96 -12.23 -2.38 -2.13
CA LEU A 96 -13.60 -1.87 -2.33
C LEU A 96 -14.70 -2.94 -2.16
N PRO A 97 -14.62 -4.14 -2.78
CA PRO A 97 -15.57 -5.21 -2.53
C PRO A 97 -15.58 -5.69 -1.06
N LEU A 98 -14.39 -5.75 -0.45
CA LEU A 98 -14.24 -6.20 0.95
C LEU A 98 -14.67 -5.14 1.95
N ARG A 99 -14.67 -3.86 1.58
CA ARG A 99 -15.02 -2.74 2.46
C ARG A 99 -16.45 -2.86 2.96
N HIS A 100 -17.41 -3.23 2.10
CA HIS A 100 -18.78 -3.45 2.56
C HIS A 100 -18.90 -4.66 3.49
N LEU A 101 -18.12 -5.71 3.25
CA LEU A 101 -18.06 -6.86 4.15
C LEU A 101 -17.49 -6.47 5.52
N PHE A 102 -16.37 -5.73 5.56
CA PHE A 102 -15.80 -5.24 6.81
C PHE A 102 -16.70 -4.23 7.51
N GLU A 103 -17.39 -3.37 6.76
CA GLU A 103 -18.40 -2.45 7.32
C GLU A 103 -19.58 -3.21 7.94
N TYR A 104 -19.99 -4.34 7.34
CA TYR A 104 -21.00 -5.22 7.93
C TYR A 104 -20.49 -5.95 9.18
N ILE A 105 -19.27 -6.51 9.13
CA ILE A 105 -18.71 -7.33 10.22
C ILE A 105 -18.30 -6.46 11.42
N ASP A 106 -17.71 -5.29 11.16
CA ASP A 106 -17.01 -4.49 12.17
C ASP A 106 -17.32 -2.99 12.09
N GLY A 107 -18.36 -2.62 11.34
CA GLY A 107 -18.76 -1.22 11.22
C GLY A 107 -17.82 -0.40 10.34
N LYS A 108 -18.27 0.83 10.06
CA LYS A 108 -17.55 1.74 9.16
C LYS A 108 -16.21 2.17 9.77
N SER A 109 -15.16 2.14 8.97
CA SER A 109 -13.92 2.85 9.23
C SER A 109 -13.86 4.12 8.36
N SER A 110 -13.49 5.25 8.96
CA SER A 110 -13.35 6.53 8.22
C SER A 110 -11.89 6.98 8.10
N ILE A 111 -11.04 6.51 9.01
CA ILE A 111 -9.62 6.84 9.16
C ILE A 111 -8.94 5.57 9.69
N PRO A 112 -7.63 5.34 9.44
CA PRO A 112 -6.90 4.17 9.95
C PRO A 112 -6.98 3.92 11.47
N THR A 113 -7.48 4.89 12.24
CA THR A 113 -7.60 4.83 13.70
C THR A 113 -9.04 4.90 14.21
N SER A 114 -10.04 5.15 13.34
CA SER A 114 -11.44 5.29 13.73
C SER A 114 -12.24 4.04 13.41
N TYR A 115 -12.03 3.00 14.22
CA TYR A 115 -12.81 1.77 14.17
C TYR A 115 -14.08 1.90 15.01
N THR A 116 -15.23 1.56 14.44
CA THR A 116 -16.52 1.63 15.13
C THR A 116 -16.96 0.29 15.73
N GLY A 117 -16.52 -0.84 15.17
CA GLY A 117 -16.82 -2.17 15.68
C GLY A 117 -15.82 -2.71 16.71
N GLY A 118 -16.17 -3.87 17.26
CA GLY A 118 -15.42 -4.50 18.35
C GLY A 118 -14.08 -5.07 17.91
N ILE A 119 -13.97 -5.60 16.69
CA ILE A 119 -12.72 -6.18 16.17
C ILE A 119 -11.71 -5.06 15.97
N GLY A 120 -12.08 -4.02 15.24
CA GLY A 120 -11.21 -2.90 14.90
C GLY A 120 -10.74 -2.12 16.13
N ARG A 121 -11.60 -1.94 17.14
CA ARG A 121 -11.18 -1.33 18.42
C ARG A 121 -10.11 -2.13 19.14
N ASN A 122 -10.09 -3.45 18.99
CA ASN A 122 -9.10 -4.34 19.59
C ASN A 122 -7.81 -4.47 18.76
N LEU A 123 -7.75 -3.91 17.54
CA LEU A 123 -6.53 -3.92 16.72
C LEU A 123 -5.42 -3.03 17.30
N LYS A 124 -5.76 -2.01 18.08
CA LYS A 124 -4.77 -1.09 18.62
C LYS A 124 -3.85 -1.80 19.61
N GLY A 125 -2.58 -2.01 19.23
CA GLY A 125 -1.59 -2.68 20.06
C GLY A 125 -1.66 -4.21 20.00
N CYS A 126 -2.43 -4.78 19.07
CA CYS A 126 -2.57 -6.23 18.94
C CYS A 126 -1.25 -6.92 18.61
N GLU A 127 -0.31 -6.23 17.96
CA GLU A 127 1.03 -6.71 17.63
C GLU A 127 1.90 -7.01 18.86
N LYS A 128 1.50 -6.52 20.03
CA LYS A 128 2.19 -6.74 21.31
C LYS A 128 1.53 -7.82 22.15
N LEU A 129 0.35 -8.29 21.76
CA LEU A 129 -0.37 -9.32 22.50
C LEU A 129 0.26 -10.69 22.24
N PRO A 130 0.35 -11.55 23.27
CA PRO A 130 0.81 -12.90 23.06
C PRO A 130 -0.15 -13.67 22.15
N LEU A 131 0.40 -14.57 21.35
CA LEU A 131 -0.39 -15.53 20.60
C LEU A 131 -1.20 -16.40 21.59
N VAL A 132 -2.51 -16.42 21.41
CA VAL A 132 -3.44 -17.26 22.18
C VAL A 132 -3.87 -18.47 21.33
N SER A 133 -4.32 -19.54 21.99
CA SER A 133 -4.96 -20.67 21.31
C SER A 133 -6.26 -20.22 20.63
N PHE A 134 -6.49 -20.67 19.40
CA PHE A 134 -7.69 -20.38 18.64
C PHE A 134 -8.20 -21.64 17.91
N ASN A 135 -9.48 -21.65 17.54
CA ASN A 135 -10.06 -22.75 16.77
C ASN A 135 -9.67 -22.61 15.29
N SER A 136 -9.33 -23.73 14.65
CA SER A 136 -9.10 -23.77 13.21
C SER A 136 -10.35 -23.40 12.43
N ILE A 137 -10.16 -22.69 11.31
CA ILE A 137 -11.23 -22.41 10.34
C ILE A 137 -10.92 -23.24 9.10
N GLU A 138 -11.76 -24.23 8.79
CA GLU A 138 -11.53 -25.10 7.63
C GLU A 138 -11.79 -24.34 6.33
N PHE A 139 -10.79 -24.28 5.45
CA PHE A 139 -10.90 -23.78 4.09
C PHE A 139 -9.78 -24.33 3.21
N ASP A 140 -10.06 -24.42 1.91
CA ASP A 140 -9.09 -24.85 0.93
C ASP A 140 -8.24 -23.66 0.46
N LEU A 141 -6.92 -23.76 0.68
CA LEU A 141 -5.98 -22.83 0.08
C LEU A 141 -5.75 -23.21 -1.39
N PRO A 142 -5.80 -22.24 -2.32
CA PRO A 142 -5.44 -22.53 -3.71
C PRO A 142 -3.98 -22.98 -3.78
N GLY A 143 -3.70 -24.00 -4.60
CA GLY A 143 -2.35 -24.48 -4.86
C GLY A 143 -1.55 -23.46 -5.68
N ILE A 144 -1.01 -22.44 -5.01
CA ILE A 144 -0.19 -21.40 -5.62
C ILE A 144 1.29 -21.76 -5.44
N ASP A 145 2.07 -21.65 -6.51
CA ASP A 145 3.52 -21.77 -6.45
C ASP A 145 4.11 -20.60 -5.63
N PRO A 146 4.75 -20.85 -4.47
CA PRO A 146 5.31 -19.80 -3.63
C PRO A 146 6.36 -18.95 -4.33
N THR A 147 7.01 -19.45 -5.38
CA THR A 147 8.03 -18.68 -6.13
C THR A 147 7.42 -17.50 -6.89
N ASN A 148 6.13 -17.57 -7.24
CA ASN A 148 5.40 -16.53 -7.95
C ASN A 148 4.77 -15.46 -7.03
N LEU A 149 4.96 -15.57 -5.71
CA LEU A 149 4.37 -14.67 -4.73
C LEU A 149 5.35 -13.55 -4.32
N CYS A 150 4.84 -12.32 -4.23
CA CYS A 150 5.57 -11.21 -3.62
C CYS A 150 5.73 -11.42 -2.10
N CYS A 151 6.56 -10.62 -1.44
CA CYS A 151 6.80 -10.72 0.01
C CYS A 151 5.51 -10.67 0.84
N ASP A 152 4.60 -9.75 0.52
CA ASP A 152 3.33 -9.58 1.24
C ASP A 152 2.36 -10.75 0.99
N GLN A 153 2.33 -11.27 -0.24
CA GLN A 153 1.52 -12.44 -0.59
C GLN A 153 2.03 -13.72 0.08
N LYS A 154 3.36 -13.88 0.17
CA LYS A 154 3.98 -14.98 0.92
C LYS A 154 3.60 -14.89 2.39
N TYR A 155 3.70 -13.70 2.98
CA TYR A 155 3.33 -13.49 4.38
C TYR A 155 1.84 -13.80 4.62
N LEU A 156 0.95 -13.37 3.73
CA LEU A 156 -0.48 -13.69 3.81
C LEU A 156 -0.71 -15.20 3.70
N SER A 157 -0.07 -15.87 2.74
CA SER A 157 -0.15 -17.33 2.58
C SER A 157 0.32 -18.06 3.84
N ASP A 158 1.44 -17.61 4.41
CA ASP A 158 2.01 -18.18 5.64
C ASP A 158 1.06 -17.99 6.83
N ILE A 159 0.28 -16.90 6.91
CA ILE A 159 -0.75 -16.67 7.93
C ILE A 159 -1.99 -17.55 7.71
N CYS A 160 -2.36 -17.86 6.47
CA CYS A 160 -3.55 -18.70 6.24
C CYS A 160 -3.37 -20.14 6.75
N ILE A 161 -2.15 -20.69 6.69
CA ILE A 161 -1.82 -22.05 7.17
C ILE A 161 -2.16 -22.27 8.66
N PRO A 162 -1.71 -21.43 9.61
CA PRO A 162 -2.08 -21.58 11.01
C PRO A 162 -3.56 -21.32 11.27
N ILE A 163 -4.22 -20.45 10.49
CA ILE A 163 -5.67 -20.24 10.61
C ILE A 163 -6.42 -21.52 10.24
N SER A 164 -6.00 -22.22 9.18
CA SER A 164 -6.66 -23.46 8.74
C SER A 164 -6.34 -24.67 9.61
N SER A 165 -5.14 -24.74 10.17
CA SER A 165 -4.71 -25.86 11.02
C SER A 165 -4.95 -25.66 12.51
N GLY A 166 -5.18 -24.43 12.96
CA GLY A 166 -5.26 -24.08 14.38
C GLY A 166 -3.90 -24.01 15.09
N VAL A 167 -2.78 -24.18 14.36
CA VAL A 167 -1.43 -24.29 14.92
C VAL A 167 -0.52 -23.24 14.31
N CYS A 168 -0.05 -22.28 15.12
CA CYS A 168 0.91 -21.26 14.70
C CYS A 168 2.29 -21.48 15.30
N SER A 169 3.32 -21.46 14.45
CA SER A 169 4.72 -21.62 14.87
C SER A 169 5.24 -20.38 15.60
N SER A 170 6.20 -20.56 16.51
CA SER A 170 6.84 -19.45 17.21
C SER A 170 7.53 -18.46 16.28
N ASP A 171 8.07 -18.96 15.18
CA ASP A 171 8.82 -18.16 14.20
C ASP A 171 7.88 -17.27 13.41
N LEU A 172 6.73 -17.80 12.97
CA LEU A 172 5.70 -17.01 12.31
C LEU A 172 5.05 -16.00 13.28
N ALA A 173 4.79 -16.40 14.52
CA ALA A 173 4.19 -15.52 15.54
C ALA A 173 5.07 -14.30 15.88
N LYS A 174 6.40 -14.43 15.75
CA LYS A 174 7.36 -13.33 15.99
C LYS A 174 7.71 -12.58 14.71
N ARG A 175 7.30 -13.09 13.55
CA ARG A 175 7.59 -12.49 12.26
C ARG A 175 6.81 -11.18 12.16
N GLN A 176 7.53 -10.09 11.98
CA GLN A 176 6.89 -8.86 11.56
C GLN A 176 6.54 -9.04 10.07
N PRO A 177 5.30 -8.70 9.63
CA PRO A 177 5.06 -8.42 8.22
C PRO A 177 6.18 -7.49 7.79
N ALA A 178 6.75 -7.72 6.61
CA ALA A 178 7.99 -7.11 6.14
C ALA A 178 8.27 -5.73 6.74
N ARG A 179 9.55 -5.42 7.02
CA ARG A 179 10.03 -4.02 6.99
C ARG A 179 9.66 -3.45 5.62
N SER A 180 8.42 -3.05 5.46
CA SER A 180 8.08 -1.89 4.69
C SER A 180 9.09 -0.85 5.08
N ILE A 181 9.60 -0.13 4.09
CA ILE A 181 10.59 0.92 4.21
C ILE A 181 9.97 2.14 4.94
N TRP A 182 9.05 1.89 5.88
CA TRP A 182 8.47 2.80 6.84
C TRP A 182 9.35 2.72 8.09
N PRO A 183 10.27 3.68 8.31
CA PRO A 183 10.78 3.88 9.65
C PRO A 183 9.59 4.18 10.58
N ALA A 184 9.59 3.53 11.73
CA ALA A 184 8.75 3.93 12.85
C ALA A 184 9.33 5.24 13.41
N GLY A 185 8.52 6.30 13.44
CA GLY A 185 8.89 7.60 14.00
C GLY A 185 8.77 8.72 12.98
#